data_AF-A0A2N2H930-F1
#
_entry.id   AF-A0A2N2H930-F1
#
_cell.length_a   1.000
_cell.length_b   1.000
_cell.length_c   1.000
_cell.angle_alpha   90.00
_cell.angle_beta   90.00
_cell.angle_gamma   90.00
#
_symmetry.space_group_name_H-M   'P 1'
#
loop_
_entity.id
_entity.type
_entity.pdbx_description
1 polymer ?
#
loop_
_entity_poly.entity_id
_entity_poly.type
_entity_poly.pdbx_seq_one_letter_code
_entity_poly.pdbx_strand_id
1 'polypeptide(L)'
;MGKEEKKEYLEPKCTQLMRLRESLHGLRDRRDLSKAIKEANLRAAETSNQPEEAERIQRRYLQGLSKIETAIRRTEMQIEAFERENPCRAAEGKEARE
;
A
#
# COMPACT_ATOMS: atom_id res chain seq x y z
N MET A 1 41.65 4.42 14.15
CA MET A 1 40.73 3.98 13.09
C MET A 1 39.46 3.48 13.76
N GLY A 2 38.28 4.02 13.45
CA GLY A 2 37.05 3.59 14.13
C GLY A 2 35.81 4.45 13.91
N LYS A 3 35.72 5.18 12.79
CA LYS A 3 34.55 6.02 12.46
C LYS A 3 33.95 5.74 11.07
N GLU A 4 34.38 4.71 10.36
CA GLU A 4 33.91 4.44 8.98
C GLU A 4 32.92 3.29 8.84
N GLU A 5 32.77 2.39 9.83
CA GLU A 5 31.91 1.19 9.68
C GLU A 5 30.39 1.42 9.82
N LYS A 6 29.91 2.65 9.95
CA LYS A 6 28.47 2.93 10.18
C LYS A 6 27.68 3.46 8.99
N LYS A 7 28.32 3.75 7.85
CA LYS A 7 27.61 4.30 6.68
C LYS A 7 27.10 3.24 5.69
N GLU A 8 27.63 2.03 5.71
CA GLU A 8 27.43 1.06 4.62
C GLU A 8 26.12 0.26 4.71
N TYR A 9 25.43 0.24 5.87
CA TYR A 9 24.26 -0.62 6.11
C TYR A 9 22.89 0.09 6.12
N LEU A 10 22.85 1.41 5.92
CA LEU A 10 21.61 2.20 5.96
C LEU A 10 20.85 2.18 4.62
N GLU A 11 21.56 2.20 3.49
CA GLU A 11 20.95 2.26 2.15
C GLU A 11 20.03 1.08 1.80
N PRO A 12 20.35 -0.19 2.15
CA PRO A 12 19.50 -1.32 1.76
C PRO A 12 18.14 -1.33 2.46
N LYS A 13 18.10 -0.96 3.75
CA LYS A 13 16.86 -0.97 4.54
C LYS A 13 15.99 0.25 4.27
N CYS A 14 16.57 1.42 3.98
CA CYS A 14 15.80 2.59 3.54
C CYS A 14 15.21 2.39 2.14
N THR A 15 15.94 1.75 1.24
CA THR A 15 15.41 1.35 -0.07
C THR A 15 14.25 0.36 0.06
N GLN A 16 14.31 -0.59 1.01
CA GLN A 16 13.20 -1.50 1.29
C GLN A 16 11.96 -0.77 1.81
N LEU A 17 12.13 0.18 2.74
CA LEU A 17 11.01 0.99 3.25
C LEU A 17 10.35 1.83 2.14
N MET A 18 11.15 2.44 1.25
CA MET A 18 10.62 3.16 0.09
C MET A 18 9.80 2.23 -0.82
N ARG A 19 10.34 1.06 -1.17
CA ARG A 19 9.63 0.07 -2.00
C ARG A 19 8.33 -0.41 -1.35
N LEU A 20 8.30 -0.58 -0.03
CA LEU A 20 7.08 -0.94 0.70
C LEU A 20 6.04 0.18 0.63
N ARG A 21 6.45 1.45 0.78
CA ARG A 21 5.56 2.62 0.65
C ARG A 21 5.01 2.76 -0.78
N GLU A 22 5.86 2.58 -1.79
CA GLU A 22 5.42 2.55 -3.20
C GLU A 22 4.44 1.40 -3.47
N SER A 23 4.72 0.21 -2.93
CA SER A 23 3.83 -0.94 -3.02
C SER A 23 2.49 -0.67 -2.35
N LEU A 24 2.49 -0.04 -1.16
CA LEU A 24 1.26 0.36 -0.46
C LEU A 24 0.45 1.36 -1.28
N HIS A 25 1.11 2.34 -1.90
CA HIS A 25 0.45 3.30 -2.80
C HIS A 25 -0.22 2.58 -3.98
N GLY A 26 0.51 1.73 -4.71
CA GLY A 26 -0.05 0.98 -5.83
C GLY A 26 -1.20 0.03 -5.42
N LEU A 27 -1.16 -0.56 -4.22
CA LEU A 27 -2.26 -1.35 -3.69
C LEU A 27 -3.52 -0.50 -3.41
N ARG A 28 -3.35 0.72 -2.88
CA ARG A 28 -4.45 1.67 -2.66
C ARG A 28 -5.04 2.15 -3.98
N ASP A 29 -4.22 2.45 -4.97
CA ASP A 29 -4.68 2.83 -6.30
C ASP A 29 -5.48 1.68 -6.95
N ARG A 30 -5.00 0.45 -6.81
CA ARG A 30 -5.71 -0.74 -7.31
C ARG A 30 -7.05 -0.96 -6.60
N ARG A 31 -7.14 -0.70 -5.29
CA ARG A 31 -8.40 -0.72 -4.54
C ARG A 31 -9.39 0.29 -5.11
N ASP A 32 -8.93 1.52 -5.32
CA ASP A 32 -9.76 2.62 -5.76
C ASP A 32 -10.25 2.41 -7.21
N LEU A 33 -9.36 1.91 -8.08
CA LEU A 33 -9.73 1.47 -9.44
C LEU A 33 -10.76 0.34 -9.43
N SER A 34 -10.57 -0.68 -8.56
CA SER A 34 -11.53 -1.78 -8.41
C SER A 34 -12.91 -1.27 -8.01
N LYS A 35 -12.96 -0.29 -7.09
CA LYS A 35 -14.21 0.35 -6.66
C LYS A 35 -14.86 1.11 -7.82
N ALA A 36 -14.10 1.89 -8.58
CA ALA A 36 -14.61 2.62 -9.74
C ALA A 36 -15.18 1.68 -10.81
N ILE A 37 -14.49 0.57 -11.12
CA ILE A 37 -14.96 -0.46 -12.07
C ILE A 37 -16.25 -1.10 -11.57
N LYS A 38 -16.34 -1.45 -10.28
CA LYS A 38 -17.56 -1.99 -9.67
C LYS A 38 -18.73 -1.02 -9.84
N GLU A 39 -18.54 0.25 -9.51
CA GLU A 39 -19.59 1.27 -9.64
C GLU A 39 -20.04 1.46 -11.10
N ALA A 40 -19.10 1.49 -12.05
CA ALA A 40 -19.42 1.57 -13.48
C ALA A 40 -20.25 0.36 -13.95
N ASN A 41 -19.84 -0.85 -13.55
CA ASN A 41 -20.55 -2.07 -13.93
C ASN A 41 -21.92 -2.18 -13.27
N LEU A 42 -22.07 -1.74 -12.02
CA LEU A 42 -23.38 -1.71 -11.35
C LEU A 42 -24.34 -0.76 -12.07
N ARG A 43 -23.90 0.46 -12.41
CA ARG A 43 -24.71 1.38 -13.20
C ARG A 43 -25.13 0.76 -14.54
N ALA A 44 -24.21 0.07 -15.23
CA ALA A 44 -24.54 -0.61 -16.48
C ALA A 44 -25.59 -1.72 -16.30
N ALA A 45 -25.46 -2.54 -15.25
CA ALA A 45 -26.43 -3.59 -14.94
C ALA A 45 -27.81 -3.02 -14.56
N GLU A 46 -27.84 -1.94 -13.76
CA GLU A 46 -29.07 -1.22 -13.37
C GLU A 46 -29.78 -0.63 -14.59
N THR A 47 -29.04 0.07 -15.46
CA THR A 47 -29.61 0.65 -16.71
C THR A 47 -30.12 -0.42 -17.68
N SER A 48 -29.57 -1.63 -17.61
CA SER A 48 -29.98 -2.77 -18.43
C SER A 48 -31.05 -3.64 -17.75
N ASN A 49 -31.49 -3.26 -16.55
CA ASN A 49 -32.45 -4.01 -15.72
C ASN A 49 -32.04 -5.48 -15.46
N GLN A 50 -30.74 -5.70 -15.17
CA GLN A 50 -30.13 -7.01 -14.92
C GLN A 50 -29.75 -7.19 -13.43
N PRO A 51 -30.71 -7.52 -12.55
CA PRO A 51 -30.44 -7.64 -11.11
C PRO A 51 -29.48 -8.78 -10.77
N GLU A 52 -29.56 -9.92 -11.48
CA GLU A 52 -28.63 -11.05 -11.29
C GLU A 52 -27.18 -10.66 -11.63
N GLU A 53 -26.99 -9.82 -12.65
CA GLU A 53 -25.68 -9.30 -13.03
C GLU A 53 -25.12 -8.37 -11.95
N ALA A 54 -25.96 -7.49 -11.40
CA ALA A 54 -25.59 -6.60 -10.32
C ALA A 54 -25.11 -7.39 -9.08
N GLU A 55 -25.80 -8.46 -8.70
CA GLU A 55 -25.36 -9.35 -7.62
C GLU A 55 -24.03 -10.04 -7.93
N ARG A 56 -23.85 -10.51 -9.17
CA ARG A 56 -22.61 -11.16 -9.60
C ARG A 56 -21.43 -10.18 -9.53
N ILE A 57 -21.62 -8.94 -9.95
CA ILE A 57 -20.64 -7.85 -9.85
C ILE A 57 -20.28 -7.60 -8.38
N GLN A 58 -21.27 -7.49 -7.49
CA GLN A 58 -21.02 -7.29 -6.06
C GLN A 58 -20.21 -8.44 -5.45
N ARG A 59 -20.59 -9.69 -5.72
CA ARG A 59 -19.88 -10.88 -5.21
C ARG A 59 -18.42 -10.90 -5.70
N ARG A 60 -18.20 -10.68 -7.00
CA ARG A 60 -16.85 -10.66 -7.58
C ARG A 60 -16.00 -9.53 -7.00
N TYR A 61 -16.58 -8.35 -6.82
CA TYR A 61 -15.91 -7.21 -6.21
C TYR A 61 -15.48 -7.52 -4.77
N LEU A 62 -16.36 -8.08 -3.93
CA LEU A 62 -16.04 -8.42 -2.55
C LEU A 62 -14.88 -9.43 -2.46
N GLN A 63 -14.86 -10.45 -3.32
CA GLN A 63 -13.77 -11.43 -3.38
C GLN A 63 -12.43 -10.79 -3.79
N GLY A 64 -12.45 -9.87 -4.76
CA GLY A 64 -11.26 -9.14 -5.20
C GLY A 64 -10.77 -8.13 -4.16
N LEU A 65 -11.69 -7.39 -3.55
CA LEU A 65 -11.42 -6.36 -2.55
C LEU A 65 -10.74 -6.94 -1.32
N SER A 66 -11.25 -8.07 -0.79
CA SER A 66 -10.67 -8.73 0.38
C SER A 66 -9.18 -9.08 0.18
N LYS A 67 -8.79 -9.52 -1.02
CA LYS A 67 -7.39 -9.80 -1.35
C LYS A 67 -6.53 -8.52 -1.34
N ILE A 68 -7.03 -7.43 -1.90
CA ILE A 68 -6.33 -6.14 -1.94
C ILE A 68 -6.20 -5.57 -0.53
N GLU A 69 -7.27 -5.55 0.26
CA GLU A 69 -7.26 -5.07 1.65
C GLU A 69 -6.34 -5.91 2.54
N THR A 70 -6.29 -7.22 2.34
CA THR A 70 -5.35 -8.09 3.06
C THR A 70 -3.91 -7.77 2.70
N ALA A 71 -3.61 -7.52 1.43
CA ALA A 71 -2.28 -7.08 1.01
C ALA A 71 -1.91 -5.72 1.61
N ILE A 72 -2.82 -4.74 1.57
CA ILE A 72 -2.64 -3.41 2.19
C ILE A 72 -2.28 -3.57 3.67
N ARG A 73 -3.10 -4.29 4.45
CA ARG A 73 -2.85 -4.50 5.88
C ARG A 73 -1.49 -5.16 6.15
N ARG A 74 -1.11 -6.15 5.35
CA ARG A 74 0.20 -6.80 5.48
C ARG A 74 1.35 -5.85 5.20
N THR A 75 1.25 -5.03 4.16
CA THR A 75 2.26 -4.03 3.82
C THR A 75 2.34 -2.94 4.88
N GLU A 76 1.22 -2.48 5.44
CA GLU A 76 1.18 -1.52 6.55
C GLU A 76 1.87 -2.07 7.81
N MET A 77 1.59 -3.33 8.19
CA MET A 77 2.28 -3.98 9.32
C MET A 77 3.78 -4.14 9.07
N GLN A 78 4.20 -4.44 7.83
CA GLN A 78 5.62 -4.50 7.49
C GLN A 78 6.28 -3.13 7.62
N ILE A 79 5.66 -2.07 7.10
CA ILE A 79 6.16 -0.69 7.25
C ILE A 79 6.30 -0.35 8.73
N GLU A 80 5.28 -0.62 9.54
CA GLU A 80 5.32 -0.34 10.98
C GLU A 80 6.44 -1.11 11.69
N ALA A 81 6.64 -2.40 11.35
CA ALA A 81 7.74 -3.19 11.89
C ALA A 81 9.10 -2.58 11.51
N PHE A 82 9.30 -2.20 10.24
CA PHE A 82 10.51 -1.52 9.77
C PHE A 82 10.75 -0.19 10.50
N GLU A 83 9.70 0.60 10.74
CA GLU A 83 9.81 1.88 11.43
C GLU A 83 10.09 1.74 12.94
N ARG A 84 9.58 0.68 13.58
CA ARG A 84 9.84 0.35 14.99
C ARG A 84 11.25 -0.21 15.21
N GLU A 85 11.74 -1.05 14.30
CA GLU A 85 13.09 -1.66 14.36
C GLU A 85 14.22 -0.69 13.99
N ASN A 86 13.87 0.47 13.44
CA ASN A 86 14.72 1.64 13.20
C ASN A 86 16.02 1.40 12.41
N PRO A 87 15.95 1.28 11.07
CA PRO A 87 17.12 1.41 10.22
C PRO A 87 17.23 2.75 9.48
N CYS A 88 16.29 3.69 9.66
CA CYS A 88 16.26 4.96 8.89
C CYS A 88 15.78 6.20 9.65
N ARG A 89 15.55 6.17 10.98
CA ARG A 89 15.14 7.41 11.67
C ARG A 89 16.27 8.45 11.58
N ALA A 90 15.94 9.53 10.87
CA ALA A 90 16.54 10.85 10.90
C ALA A 90 17.94 10.97 10.27
N ALA A 91 17.98 11.05 8.94
CA ALA A 91 18.91 12.00 8.29
C ALA A 91 18.45 13.47 8.50
N GLU A 92 17.25 13.72 9.04
CA GLU A 92 16.71 15.05 9.26
C GLU A 92 16.48 15.27 10.77
N GLY A 93 17.33 16.08 11.40
CA GLY A 93 17.14 16.52 12.78
C GLY A 93 18.38 16.97 13.55
N LYS A 94 19.58 16.95 12.95
CA LYS A 94 20.81 17.44 13.62
C LYS A 94 21.68 18.35 12.76
N GLU A 95 21.11 19.16 11.89
CA GLU A 95 21.81 20.30 11.27
C GLU A 95 20.84 21.46 11.03
N ALA A 96 20.36 22.10 12.10
CA ALA A 96 19.82 23.47 12.04
C ALA A 96 19.50 23.96 13.46
N ARG A 97 20.54 24.34 14.21
CA ARG A 97 20.57 25.43 15.20
C ARG A 97 21.92 25.34 15.91
N GLU A 98 22.93 25.89 15.23
CA GLU A 98 24.00 26.63 15.91
C GLU A 98 23.40 27.79 16.72
#